data_AF-A0A8J3FEM5-F1
#
_entry.id   AF-A0A8J3FEM5-F1
#
_cell.length_a   1.000
_cell.length_b   1.000
_cell.length_c   1.000
_cell.angle_alpha   90.00
_cell.angle_beta   90.00
_cell.angle_gamma   90.00
#
_symmetry.space_group_name_H-M   'P 1'
#
loop_
_entity.id
_entity.type
_entity.pdbx_description
1 polymer ?
#
loop_
_entity_poly.entity_id
_entity_poly.type
_entity_poly.pdbx_seq_one_letter_code
_entity_poly.pdbx_strand_id
1 'polypeptide(L)'
;MSGAELARVVDLLVNQVAQWTPARWAAASAPGGPSRAEVVHALAQRLADLAAETEGVPRRDLPRLANDLALPDQLRVVASDLLTAGAPDGLTHAAAADVAQVRATL
;
A
#
# COMPACT_ATOMS: atom_id res chain seq x y z
N MET A 1 -8.01 17.53 -5.18
CA MET A 1 -7.95 17.45 -3.68
C MET A 1 -7.64 16.05 -3.15
N SER A 2 -7.57 15.04 -4.01
CA SER A 2 -7.42 13.62 -3.65
C SER A 2 -5.99 13.16 -3.38
N GLY A 3 -4.97 13.75 -3.98
CA GLY A 3 -3.57 13.37 -3.73
C GLY A 3 -3.14 13.56 -2.27
N ALA A 4 -3.57 14.65 -1.63
CA ALA A 4 -3.32 14.90 -0.21
C ALA A 4 -4.08 13.93 0.71
N GLU A 5 -5.27 13.49 0.29
CA GLU A 5 -6.04 12.47 1.02
C GLU A 5 -5.33 11.12 0.98
N LEU A 6 -4.85 10.69 -0.20
CA LEU A 6 -4.06 9.47 -0.37
C LEU A 6 -2.82 9.49 0.54
N ALA A 7 -2.03 10.56 0.49
CA ALA A 7 -0.84 10.69 1.35
C ALA A 7 -1.19 10.54 2.84
N ARG A 8 -2.26 11.22 3.28
CA ARG A 8 -2.73 11.15 4.67
C ARG A 8 -3.12 9.73 5.09
N VAL A 9 -3.90 9.00 4.27
CA VAL A 9 -4.35 7.65 4.65
C VAL A 9 -3.20 6.65 4.62
N VAL A 10 -2.22 6.83 3.73
CA VAL A 10 -0.98 6.04 3.72
C VAL A 10 -0.19 6.27 5.01
N ASP A 11 -0.01 7.51 5.44
CA ASP A 11 0.68 7.83 6.69
C ASP A 11 -0.02 7.19 7.91
N LEU A 12 -1.36 7.21 7.93
CA LEU A 12 -2.13 6.58 9.00
C LEU A 12 -1.96 5.05 9.03
N LEU A 13 -1.96 4.39 7.88
CA LEU A 13 -1.72 2.95 7.79
C LEU A 13 -0.28 2.63 8.21
N VAL A 14 0.70 3.36 7.69
CA VAL A 14 2.11 3.14 8.02
C VAL A 14 2.36 3.32 9.51
N ASN A 15 1.82 4.37 10.14
CA ASN A 15 1.96 4.57 11.58
C ASN A 15 1.31 3.44 12.41
N GLN A 16 0.21 2.85 11.93
CA GLN A 16 -0.45 1.71 12.58
C GLN A 16 0.42 0.44 12.56
N VAL A 17 1.22 0.24 11.50
CA VAL A 17 2.01 -0.99 11.30
C VAL A 17 3.50 -0.83 11.58
N ALA A 18 4.00 0.39 11.77
CA ALA A 18 5.44 0.68 11.90
C ALA A 18 6.14 -0.07 13.04
N GLN A 19 5.42 -0.43 14.10
CA GLN A 19 5.96 -1.10 15.28
C GLN A 19 5.60 -2.59 15.33
N TRP A 20 5.11 -3.16 14.23
CA TRP A 20 4.70 -4.55 14.21
C TRP A 20 5.90 -5.48 14.20
N THR A 21 5.81 -6.52 15.02
CA THR A 21 6.80 -7.60 15.07
C THR A 21 6.60 -8.58 13.91
N PRO A 22 7.61 -9.41 13.56
CA PRO A 22 7.44 -10.44 12.54
C PRO A 22 6.25 -11.39 12.80
N ALA A 23 6.01 -11.75 14.06
CA ALA A 23 4.86 -12.59 14.43
C ALA A 23 3.52 -11.90 14.15
N ARG A 24 3.43 -10.58 14.35
CA ARG A 24 2.20 -9.82 14.07
C ARG A 24 1.95 -9.70 12.56
N TRP A 25 3.00 -9.57 11.76
CA TRP A 25 2.95 -9.58 10.29
C TRP A 25 2.51 -10.92 9.72
N ALA A 26 3.02 -12.03 10.28
CA ALA A 26 2.67 -13.38 9.86
C ALA A 26 1.25 -13.81 10.25
N ALA A 27 0.64 -13.15 11.23
CA ALA A 27 -0.73 -13.46 11.65
C ALA A 27 -1.74 -13.17 10.53
N ALA A 28 -2.79 -13.99 10.46
CA ALA A 28 -3.87 -13.83 9.51
C ALA A 28 -4.64 -12.51 9.75
N SER A 29 -5.04 -11.86 8.67
CA SER A 29 -5.86 -10.64 8.70
C SER A 29 -7.33 -10.92 9.06
N ALA A 30 -7.81 -12.13 8.75
CA ALA A 30 -9.12 -12.66 9.12
C ALA A 30 -9.04 -14.18 9.31
N PRO A 31 -10.03 -14.84 9.95
CA PRO A 31 -10.04 -16.30 10.06
C PRO A 31 -9.94 -16.99 8.70
N GLY A 32 -8.85 -17.75 8.47
CA GLY A 32 -8.56 -18.43 7.20
C GLY A 32 -8.14 -17.51 6.04
N GLY A 33 -7.94 -16.21 6.31
CA GLY A 33 -7.50 -15.23 5.34
C GLY A 33 -5.97 -15.17 5.18
N PRO A 34 -5.48 -14.34 4.25
CA PRO A 34 -4.04 -14.11 4.07
C PRO A 34 -3.43 -13.49 5.33
N SER A 35 -2.12 -13.68 5.49
CA SER A 35 -1.31 -12.96 6.46
C SER A 35 -1.47 -11.45 6.25
N ARG A 36 -1.33 -10.68 7.32
CA ARG A 36 -1.37 -9.21 7.23
C ARG A 36 -0.28 -8.68 6.30
N ALA A 37 0.86 -9.35 6.22
CA ALA A 37 1.95 -9.00 5.34
C ALA A 37 1.61 -9.21 3.85
N GLU A 38 0.84 -10.25 3.51
CA GLU A 38 0.31 -10.43 2.16
C GLU A 38 -0.71 -9.35 1.80
N VAL A 39 -1.59 -8.96 2.74
CA VAL A 39 -2.55 -7.87 2.52
C VAL A 39 -1.86 -6.54 2.22
N VAL A 40 -0.86 -6.16 3.02
CA VAL A 40 -0.14 -4.88 2.82
C VAL A 40 0.72 -4.91 1.56
N HIS A 41 1.34 -6.04 1.23
CA HIS A 41 2.10 -6.16 -0.02
C HIS A 41 1.20 -6.13 -1.25
N ALA A 42 0.03 -6.77 -1.22
CA ALA A 42 -0.95 -6.68 -2.29
C ALA A 42 -1.45 -5.23 -2.50
N LEU A 43 -1.64 -4.48 -1.41
CA LEU A 43 -1.92 -3.04 -1.50
C LEU A 43 -0.76 -2.27 -2.15
N ALA A 44 0.47 -2.52 -1.73
CA ALA A 44 1.65 -1.88 -2.31
C ALA A 44 1.81 -2.20 -3.81
N GLN A 45 1.60 -3.46 -4.21
CA GLN A 45 1.55 -3.87 -5.61
C GLN A 45 0.49 -3.09 -6.38
N ARG A 46 -0.72 -2.99 -5.84
CA ARG A 46 -1.82 -2.25 -6.49
C ARG A 46 -1.46 -0.78 -6.72
N LEU A 47 -0.83 -0.12 -5.75
CA LEU A 47 -0.38 1.27 -5.92
C LEU A 47 0.73 1.39 -6.99
N ALA A 48 1.66 0.43 -7.03
CA ALA A 48 2.69 0.38 -8.07
C ALA A 48 2.10 0.16 -9.48
N ASP A 49 1.09 -0.71 -9.61
CA ASP A 49 0.39 -0.95 -10.87
C ASP A 49 -0.31 0.33 -11.37
N LEU A 50 -0.97 1.05 -10.46
CA LEU A 50 -1.61 2.32 -10.76
C LEU A 50 -0.61 3.40 -11.19
N ALA A 51 0.58 3.42 -10.57
CA ALA A 51 1.66 4.33 -10.96
C ALA A 51 2.14 3.99 -12.38
N ALA A 52 2.40 2.71 -12.65
CA ALA A 52 2.82 2.24 -13.98
C ALA A 52 1.79 2.56 -15.08
N GLU A 53 0.51 2.39 -14.80
CA GLU A 53 -0.58 2.78 -15.70
C GLU A 53 -0.60 4.28 -15.99
N THR A 54 -0.41 5.10 -14.94
CA THR A 54 -0.37 6.56 -15.07
C THR A 54 0.80 7.01 -15.93
N GLU A 55 1.96 6.37 -15.78
CA GLU A 55 3.17 6.66 -16.56
C GLU A 55 3.16 6.05 -17.97
N GLY A 56 2.19 5.18 -18.28
CA GLY A 56 2.15 4.46 -19.55
C GLY A 56 3.26 3.42 -19.72
N VAL A 57 3.78 2.88 -18.61
CA VAL A 57 4.83 1.84 -18.61
C VAL A 57 4.24 0.48 -18.24
N PRO A 58 4.88 -0.64 -18.62
CA PRO A 58 4.41 -1.97 -18.23
C PRO A 58 4.39 -2.13 -16.70
N ARG A 59 3.32 -2.76 -16.19
CA ARG A 59 3.24 -3.21 -14.79
C ARG A 59 4.38 -4.18 -14.48
N ARG A 60 4.88 -4.13 -13.25
CA ARG A 60 5.96 -4.99 -12.77
C ARG A 60 5.62 -5.52 -11.39
N ASP A 61 6.04 -6.74 -11.11
CA ASP A 61 5.90 -7.31 -9.78
C ASP A 61 6.78 -6.54 -8.79
N LEU A 62 6.16 -6.10 -7.69
CA LEU A 62 6.83 -5.42 -6.59
C LEU A 62 7.64 -6.47 -5.81
N PRO A 63 8.96 -6.29 -5.70
CA PRO A 63 9.82 -7.29 -5.09
C PRO A 63 9.44 -7.53 -3.63
N ARG A 64 9.34 -8.82 -3.25
CA ARG A 64 9.23 -9.22 -1.84
C ARG A 64 10.61 -9.17 -1.21
N LEU A 65 10.81 -8.26 -0.27
CA LEU A 65 12.09 -8.14 0.45
C LEU A 65 12.30 -9.30 1.43
N ALA A 66 13.51 -9.41 1.95
CA ALA A 66 13.92 -10.52 2.83
C ALA A 66 13.08 -10.63 4.12
N ASN A 67 12.38 -9.57 4.53
CA ASN A 67 11.45 -9.59 5.64
C ASN A 67 10.34 -8.54 5.47
N ASP A 68 9.26 -8.73 6.22
CA ASP A 68 8.03 -7.93 6.13
C ASP A 68 8.11 -6.59 6.88
N LEU A 69 9.18 -6.35 7.65
CA LEU A 69 9.35 -5.10 8.39
C LEU A 69 9.60 -3.91 7.46
N ALA A 70 10.01 -4.18 6.21
CA ALA A 70 10.21 -3.16 5.18
C ALA A 70 8.92 -2.78 4.43
N LEU A 71 7.80 -3.49 4.65
CA LEU A 71 6.53 -3.19 3.97
C LEU A 71 6.02 -1.75 4.17
N PRO A 72 6.12 -1.14 5.37
CA PRO A 72 5.66 0.24 5.54
C PRO A 72 6.47 1.23 4.69
N ASP A 73 7.76 0.99 4.51
CA ASP A 73 8.63 1.83 3.67
C ASP A 73 8.38 1.59 2.18
N GLN A 74 8.21 0.32 1.77
CA GLN A 74 7.78 0.02 0.40
C GLN A 74 6.46 0.71 0.06
N LEU A 75 5.49 0.70 0.98
CA LEU A 75 4.20 1.36 0.79
C LEU A 75 4.35 2.88 0.62
N ARG A 76 5.22 3.53 1.40
CA ARG A 76 5.52 4.98 1.23
C ARG A 76 6.11 5.27 -0.14
N VAL A 77 7.06 4.45 -0.60
CA VAL A 77 7.71 4.63 -1.90
C VAL A 77 6.68 4.54 -3.03
N VAL A 78 5.90 3.46 -3.10
CA VAL A 78 4.94 3.30 -4.20
C VAL A 78 3.80 4.32 -4.18
N ALA A 79 3.39 4.79 -2.99
CA ALA A 79 2.42 5.88 -2.88
C ALA A 79 3.02 7.21 -3.37
N SER A 80 4.29 7.49 -3.04
CA SER A 80 5.02 8.64 -3.54
C SER A 80 5.20 8.60 -5.06
N ASP A 81 5.49 7.42 -5.61
CA ASP A 81 5.63 7.21 -7.06
C ASP A 81 4.30 7.50 -7.77
N LEU A 82 3.18 6.97 -7.25
CA LEU A 82 1.85 7.25 -7.80
C LEU A 82 1.49 8.75 -7.79
N LEU A 83 1.83 9.46 -6.71
CA LEU A 83 1.62 10.90 -6.62
C LEU A 83 2.53 11.68 -7.58
N THR A 84 3.77 11.23 -7.74
CA THR A 84 4.76 11.84 -8.63
C THR A 84 4.42 11.63 -10.10
N ALA A 85 3.84 10.47 -10.45
CA ALA A 85 3.32 10.17 -11.77
C ALA A 85 2.17 11.11 -12.20
N GLY A 86 1.59 11.87 -11.26
CA GLY A 86 0.54 12.83 -11.56
C GLY A 86 -0.82 12.17 -11.80
N ALA A 87 -1.11 11.10 -11.06
CA ALA A 87 -2.34 10.34 -11.24
C ALA A 87 -3.61 11.21 -11.09
N PRO A 88 -4.63 11.03 -11.95
CA PRO A 88 -5.86 11.82 -11.91
C PRO A 88 -6.58 11.76 -10.56
N ASP A 89 -7.39 12.78 -10.26
CA ASP A 89 -8.05 12.90 -8.96
C ASP A 89 -8.94 11.69 -8.61
N GLY A 90 -9.67 11.15 -9.60
CA GLY A 90 -10.50 9.96 -9.40
C GLY A 90 -9.70 8.70 -9.05
N LEU A 91 -8.52 8.54 -9.64
CA LEU A 91 -7.63 7.40 -9.38
C LEU A 91 -7.03 7.51 -7.98
N THR A 92 -6.52 8.68 -7.62
CA THR A 92 -5.96 8.92 -6.27
C THR A 92 -7.02 8.80 -5.17
N HIS A 93 -8.28 9.15 -5.44
CA HIS A 93 -9.39 8.91 -4.51
C HIS A 93 -9.71 7.42 -4.35
N ALA A 94 -9.76 6.65 -5.44
CA ALA A 94 -9.94 5.20 -5.39
C ALA A 94 -8.81 4.51 -4.62
N ALA A 95 -7.56 4.90 -4.89
CA ALA A 95 -6.39 4.41 -4.16
C ALA A 95 -6.48 4.74 -2.65
N ALA A 96 -6.93 5.95 -2.29
CA ALA A 96 -7.13 6.32 -0.89
C ALA A 96 -8.19 5.43 -0.20
N ALA A 97 -9.26 5.08 -0.91
CA ALA A 97 -10.28 4.16 -0.40
C ALA A 97 -9.72 2.74 -0.17
N ASP A 98 -8.90 2.24 -1.09
CA ASP A 98 -8.24 0.94 -0.95
C ASP A 98 -7.33 0.90 0.29
N VAL A 99 -6.52 1.95 0.50
CA VAL A 99 -5.65 2.09 1.67
C VAL A 99 -6.47 2.14 2.96
N ALA A 100 -7.57 2.90 2.97
CA ALA A 100 -8.46 3.01 4.13
C ALA A 100 -9.14 1.67 4.47
N GLN A 101 -9.55 0.91 3.46
CA GLN A 101 -10.15 -0.42 3.63
C GLN A 101 -9.13 -1.41 4.23
N VAL A 102 -7.90 -1.45 3.70
CA VAL A 102 -6.85 -2.30 4.26
C VAL A 102 -6.58 -1.93 5.71
N ARG A 103 -6.44 -0.64 6.00
CA ARG A 103 -6.23 -0.14 7.37
C ARG A 103 -7.33 -0.61 8.34
N ALA A 104 -8.59 -0.60 7.91
CA ALA A 104 -9.72 -1.06 8.73
C ALA A 104 -9.74 -2.58 8.95
N THR A 105 -9.02 -3.35 8.11
CA THR A 105 -8.97 -4.81 8.17
C THR A 105 -7.86 -5.34 9.10
N LEU A 106 -6.82 -4.53 9.37
CA LEU A 106 -5.58 -4.94 10.04
C LEU A 106 -5.61 -4.84 11.58
#